data_AF-A0A4P8J105-F1
#
_entry.id   AF-A0A4P8J105-F1
#
_cell.length_a   1.000
_cell.length_b   1.000
_cell.length_c   1.000
_cell.angle_alpha   90.00
_cell.angle_beta   90.00
_cell.angle_gamma   90.00
#
_symmetry.space_group_name_H-M   'P 1'
#
loop_
_entity.id
_entity.type
_entity.pdbx_description
1 polymer ?
#
loop_
_entity_poly.entity_id
_entity_poly.type
_entity_poly.pdbx_seq_one_letter_code
_entity_poly.pdbx_strand_id
1 'polypeptide(L)'
;MKTLIVLACLMLSANAFAECATNARGETACGNGQSAAGYNKNTGTAWTSQTNQNGVRTTQTNRGGEAKTMNGKGVARGPGGTTCYKTANSHGCN
;
A
#
# COMPACT_ATOMS: atom_id res chain seq x y z
N MET A 1 -36.71 -21.03 -9.36
CA MET A 1 -36.11 -19.70 -9.63
C MET A 1 -35.51 -19.05 -8.38
N LYS A 2 -36.18 -19.05 -7.22
CA LYS A 2 -35.64 -18.48 -5.96
C LYS A 2 -34.33 -19.14 -5.47
N THR A 3 -34.20 -20.46 -5.62
CA THR A 3 -32.99 -21.21 -5.22
C THR A 3 -31.76 -20.89 -6.06
N LEU A 4 -31.93 -20.56 -7.34
CA LEU A 4 -30.83 -20.19 -8.24
C LEU A 4 -30.23 -18.82 -7.90
N ILE A 5 -31.07 -17.88 -7.41
CA ILE A 5 -30.63 -16.54 -7.00
C ILE A 5 -29.78 -16.63 -5.73
N VAL A 6 -30.17 -17.48 -4.77
CA VAL A 6 -29.40 -17.68 -3.53
C VAL A 6 -28.05 -18.33 -3.80
N LEU A 7 -27.99 -19.32 -4.69
CA LEU A 7 -26.73 -19.95 -5.09
C LEU A 7 -25.79 -18.96 -5.81
N ALA A 8 -26.33 -18.10 -6.67
CA ALA A 8 -25.54 -17.06 -7.34
C ALA A 8 -24.95 -16.05 -6.33
N CYS A 9 -25.74 -15.59 -5.35
CA CYS A 9 -25.23 -14.68 -4.31
C CYS A 9 -24.11 -15.29 -3.45
N LEU A 10 -24.18 -16.59 -3.13
CA LEU A 10 -23.15 -17.29 -2.36
C LEU A 10 -21.83 -17.49 -3.14
N MET A 11 -21.91 -17.62 -4.46
CA MET A 11 -20.72 -17.75 -5.32
C MET A 11 -20.06 -16.39 -5.59
N LEU A 12 -20.82 -15.30 -5.60
CA LEU A 12 -20.27 -13.94 -5.74
C LEU A 12 -19.56 -13.46 -4.48
N SER A 13 -20.03 -13.85 -3.28
CA SER A 13 -19.41 -13.43 -2.01
C SER A 13 -18.06 -14.10 -1.73
N ALA A 14 -17.76 -15.24 -2.36
CA ALA A 14 -16.45 -15.89 -2.27
C ALA A 14 -15.31 -15.06 -2.90
N ASN A 15 -15.63 -14.13 -3.81
CA ASN A 15 -14.65 -13.25 -4.47
C ASN A 15 -14.48 -11.90 -3.74
N ALA A 16 -15.13 -11.71 -2.59
CA ALA A 16 -15.04 -10.47 -1.81
C ALA A 16 -13.81 -10.41 -0.90
N PHE A 17 -13.02 -11.48 -0.83
CA PHE A 17 -11.70 -11.42 -0.20
C PHE A 17 -10.77 -10.71 -1.16
N ALA A 18 -10.27 -9.53 -0.77
CA ALA A 18 -9.21 -8.86 -1.49
C ALA A 18 -8.06 -9.85 -1.70
N GLU A 19 -7.87 -10.33 -2.93
CA GLU A 19 -6.83 -11.30 -3.25
C GLU A 19 -5.48 -10.71 -2.85
N CYS A 20 -4.88 -11.30 -1.82
CA CYS A 20 -3.56 -10.96 -1.34
C CYS A 20 -2.58 -11.95 -1.91
N ALA A 21 -1.63 -11.49 -2.72
CA ALA A 21 -0.55 -12.32 -3.25
C ALA A 21 0.78 -11.91 -2.61
N THR A 22 1.56 -12.89 -2.15
CA THR A 22 2.93 -12.67 -1.66
C THR A 22 3.93 -13.17 -2.68
N ASN A 23 4.90 -12.34 -3.05
CA ASN A 23 5.95 -12.71 -3.99
C ASN A 23 7.15 -13.37 -3.29
N ALA A 24 8.11 -13.90 -4.08
CA ALA A 24 9.32 -14.52 -3.55
C ALA A 24 10.26 -13.57 -2.77
N ARG A 25 10.03 -12.25 -2.85
CA ARG A 25 10.76 -11.23 -2.07
C ARG A 25 10.10 -10.95 -0.72
N GLY A 26 8.98 -11.62 -0.40
CA GLY A 26 8.23 -11.41 0.84
C GLY A 26 7.37 -10.14 0.82
N GLU A 27 7.06 -9.62 -0.38
CA GLU A 27 6.14 -8.49 -0.54
C GLU A 27 4.74 -9.04 -0.78
N THR A 28 3.80 -8.66 0.09
CA THR A 28 2.38 -9.00 -0.02
C THR A 28 1.64 -7.82 -0.62
N ALA A 29 0.84 -8.02 -1.66
CA ALA A 29 -0.04 -7.01 -2.23
C ALA A 29 -1.48 -7.51 -2.22
N CYS A 30 -2.41 -6.69 -1.73
CA CYS A 30 -3.83 -6.98 -1.55
C CYS A 30 -4.70 -5.96 -2.29
N GLY A 31 -5.88 -6.39 -2.73
CA GLY A 31 -6.91 -5.51 -3.29
C GLY A 31 -6.40 -4.77 -4.52
N ASN A 32 -5.93 -5.50 -5.54
CA ASN A 32 -5.36 -4.93 -6.77
C ASN A 32 -4.20 -3.93 -6.52
N GLY A 33 -3.39 -4.16 -5.48
CA GLY A 33 -2.24 -3.32 -5.14
C GLY A 33 -2.59 -2.06 -4.31
N GLN A 34 -3.84 -1.93 -3.85
CA GLN A 34 -4.26 -0.87 -2.93
C GLN A 34 -3.54 -0.95 -1.59
N SER A 35 -3.31 -2.15 -1.08
CA SER A 35 -2.50 -2.37 0.11
C SER A 35 -1.31 -3.25 -0.25
N ALA A 36 -0.14 -2.92 0.30
CA ALA A 36 1.03 -3.76 0.21
C ALA A 36 1.80 -3.74 1.53
N ALA A 37 2.54 -4.80 1.80
CA ALA A 37 3.44 -4.87 2.93
C ALA A 37 4.67 -5.70 2.55
N GLY A 38 5.76 -5.52 3.26
CA GLY A 38 6.95 -6.31 3.02
C GLY A 38 7.94 -6.25 4.17
N TYR A 39 8.85 -7.20 4.16
CA TYR A 39 9.95 -7.28 5.12
C TYR A 39 11.27 -7.47 4.40
N ASN A 40 12.20 -6.54 4.58
CA ASN A 40 13.56 -6.65 4.09
C ASN A 40 14.43 -7.34 5.15
N LYS A 41 14.72 -8.62 4.95
CA LYS A 41 15.55 -9.42 5.86
C LYS A 41 16.98 -8.92 6.05
N ASN A 42 17.57 -8.28 5.04
CA ASN A 42 18.95 -7.81 5.10
C ASN A 42 19.08 -6.59 6.00
N THR A 43 18.04 -5.75 6.03
CA THR A 43 18.03 -4.53 6.83
C THR A 43 17.18 -4.66 8.09
N GLY A 44 16.30 -5.66 8.21
CA GLY A 44 15.31 -5.74 9.28
C GLY A 44 14.18 -4.70 9.19
N THR A 45 13.97 -4.10 8.01
CA THR A 45 12.91 -3.11 7.80
C THR A 45 11.61 -3.81 7.43
N ALA A 46 10.58 -3.63 8.24
CA ALA A 46 9.19 -3.91 7.84
C ALA A 46 8.55 -2.64 7.32
N TRP A 47 7.71 -2.76 6.30
CA TRP A 47 6.95 -1.64 5.76
C TRP A 47 5.54 -2.05 5.36
N THR A 48 4.65 -1.07 5.39
CA THR A 48 3.28 -1.17 4.88
C THR A 48 3.04 -0.01 3.94
N SER A 49 2.18 -0.20 2.96
CA SER A 49 1.77 0.80 2.00
C SER A 49 0.28 0.68 1.76
N GLN A 50 -0.43 1.80 1.82
CA GLN A 50 -1.87 1.84 1.57
C GLN A 50 -2.22 3.01 0.67
N THR A 51 -3.05 2.75 -0.32
CA THR A 51 -3.61 3.76 -1.22
C THR A 51 -5.02 4.08 -0.77
N ASN A 52 -5.30 5.34 -0.46
CA ASN A 52 -6.65 5.77 -0.11
C ASN A 52 -7.54 5.99 -1.35
N GLN A 53 -8.82 6.28 -1.13
CA GLN A 53 -9.79 6.53 -2.22
C GLN A 53 -9.40 7.72 -3.13
N ASN A 54 -8.62 8.66 -2.60
CA ASN A 54 -8.14 9.80 -3.37
C ASN A 54 -6.92 9.44 -4.24
N GLY A 55 -6.37 8.23 -4.13
CA GLY A 55 -5.16 7.80 -4.84
C GLY A 55 -3.85 8.21 -4.16
N VAL A 56 -3.88 8.71 -2.92
CA VAL A 56 -2.67 8.97 -2.14
C VAL A 56 -2.16 7.65 -1.59
N ARG A 57 -0.93 7.28 -1.98
CA ARG A 57 -0.23 6.11 -1.46
C ARG A 57 0.64 6.53 -0.28
N THR A 58 0.32 6.03 0.90
CA THR A 58 1.11 6.24 2.13
C THR A 58 1.91 4.98 2.42
N THR A 59 3.22 5.08 2.52
CA THR A 59 4.13 4.01 2.94
C THR A 59 4.70 4.35 4.30
N GLN A 60 4.66 3.41 5.24
CA GLN A 60 5.25 3.54 6.57
C GLN A 60 6.22 2.39 6.82
N THR A 61 7.25 2.66 7.63
CA THR A 61 8.26 1.67 8.01
C THR A 61 8.32 1.51 9.52
N ASN A 62 8.73 0.34 10.01
CA ASN A 62 8.98 0.09 11.44
C ASN A 62 10.11 0.95 12.04
N ARG A 63 10.81 1.72 11.21
CA ARG A 63 11.86 2.65 11.61
C ARG A 63 11.38 4.08 11.76
N GLY A 64 10.08 4.34 11.66
CA GLY A 64 9.49 5.68 11.82
C GLY A 64 9.53 6.54 10.55
N GLY A 65 10.00 5.99 9.41
CA GLY A 65 9.90 6.66 8.13
C GLY A 65 8.49 6.55 7.54
N GLU A 66 7.95 7.67 7.05
CA GLU A 66 6.67 7.75 6.34
C GLU A 66 6.85 8.47 5.00
N ALA A 67 6.24 7.97 3.92
CA ALA A 67 6.20 8.66 2.63
C ALA A 67 4.77 8.67 2.08
N LYS A 68 4.29 9.83 1.61
CA LYS A 68 3.03 9.99 0.90
C LYS A 68 3.32 10.36 -0.54
N THR A 69 2.81 9.60 -1.49
CA THR A 69 3.00 9.84 -2.92
C THR A 69 1.68 9.85 -3.67
N MET A 70 1.61 10.65 -4.73
CA MET A 70 0.45 10.78 -5.60
C MET A 70 0.90 11.44 -6.91
N ASN A 71 0.55 10.85 -8.06
CA ASN A 71 0.76 11.44 -9.39
C ASN A 71 2.22 11.94 -9.61
N GLY A 72 3.22 11.14 -9.22
CA GLY A 72 4.64 11.47 -9.37
C GLY A 72 5.19 12.52 -8.40
N LYS A 73 4.35 13.04 -7.50
CA LYS A 73 4.70 13.93 -6.39
C LYS A 73 4.73 13.15 -5.09
N GLY A 74 5.41 13.68 -4.08
CA GLY A 74 5.37 13.10 -2.75
C GLY A 74 6.11 13.88 -1.68
N VAL A 75 5.86 13.50 -0.44
CA VAL A 75 6.53 14.00 0.76
C VAL A 75 6.97 12.79 1.57
N ALA A 76 8.21 12.78 2.02
CA ALA A 76 8.77 11.75 2.89
C ALA A 76 9.27 12.38 4.18
N ARG A 77 8.98 11.75 5.32
CA ARG A 77 9.46 12.11 6.64
C ARG A 77 10.35 10.99 7.15
N GLY A 78 11.58 11.35 7.50
CA GLY A 78 12.52 10.44 8.15
C GLY A 78 12.33 10.39 9.66
N PRO A 79 12.86 9.36 10.34
CA PRO A 79 12.81 9.25 11.80
C PRO A 79 13.50 10.41 12.56
N GLY A 80 14.43 11.12 11.91
CA GLY A 80 15.11 12.28 12.47
C GLY A 80 14.36 13.60 12.32
N GLY A 81 13.10 13.58 11.86
CA GLY A 81 12.30 14.79 11.63
C GLY A 81 12.51 15.45 10.25
N THR A 82 13.56 15.07 9.51
CA THR A 82 13.80 15.55 8.15
C THR A 82 12.61 15.25 7.24
N THR A 83 12.11 16.28 6.58
CA THR A 83 11.03 16.21 5.60
C THR A 83 11.57 16.52 4.21
N CYS A 84 11.50 15.54 3.33
CA CYS A 84 11.80 15.70 1.91
C CYS A 84 10.52 15.80 1.09
N TYR A 85 10.55 16.57 0.01
CA TYR A 85 9.42 16.68 -0.91
C TYR A 85 9.89 16.61 -2.37
N LYS A 86 8.96 16.19 -3.22
CA LYS A 86 9.07 16.24 -4.68
C LYS A 86 7.74 16.72 -5.26
N THR A 87 7.77 17.80 -6.00
CA THR A 87 6.64 18.32 -6.78
C THR A 87 6.87 18.04 -8.27
N ALA A 88 6.03 18.62 -9.13
CA ALA A 88 6.25 18.53 -10.58
C ALA A 88 7.52 19.27 -11.04
N ASN A 89 7.91 20.33 -10.33
CA ASN A 89 8.90 21.30 -10.80
C ASN A 89 10.10 21.46 -9.85
N SER A 90 10.08 20.81 -8.67
CA SER A 90 11.09 21.02 -7.63
C SER A 90 11.16 19.83 -6.69
N HIS A 91 12.29 19.69 -6.00
CA HIS A 91 12.51 18.72 -4.94
C HIS A 91 13.47 19.29 -3.90
N GLY A 92 13.38 18.83 -2.65
CA GLY A 92 14.25 19.30 -1.58
C GLY A 92 14.00 18.57 -0.26
N CYS A 93 14.85 18.82 0.73
CA CYS A 93 14.73 18.31 2.10
C CYS A 93 15.00 19.42 3.10
N ASN A 94 14.29 19.39 4.22
CA ASN A 94 14.50 20.24 5.39
C ASN A 94 14.51 19.36 6.63
#